data_AF-A0A838JK41-F1
#
_entry.id   AF-A0A838JK41-F1
#
_cell.length_a   1.000
_cell.length_b   1.000
_cell.length_c   1.000
_cell.angle_alpha   90.00
_cell.angle_beta   90.00
_cell.angle_gamma   90.00
#
_symmetry.space_group_name_H-M   'P 1'
#
loop_
_entity.id
_entity.type
_entity.pdbx_description
1 polymer ?
#
loop_
_entity_poly.entity_id
_entity_poly.type
_entity_poly.pdbx_seq_one_letter_code
_entity_poly.pdbx_strand_id
1 'polypeptide(L)'
;FRNAPDFANVGGYETTFFFSPATFQEPLRQKLYLISITPRSEHYETIVAALVTRYGKPSGVAASKIKTRMGAEFDDEISTWKTDSSTITVRKFNDDIRQSIVLYLLDPVADAVNAATAALANENAKRL
;
A
#
# COMPACT_ATOMS: atom_id res chain seq x y z
N PHE A 1 32.61 4.05 -22.83
CA PHE A 1 32.49 4.54 -21.45
C PHE A 1 31.32 3.83 -20.79
N ARG A 2 31.58 2.93 -19.83
CA ARG A 2 30.50 2.32 -19.02
C ARG A 2 30.37 3.16 -17.77
N ASN A 3 29.31 3.96 -17.68
CA ASN A 3 28.97 4.64 -16.43
C ASN A 3 28.75 3.55 -15.37
N ALA A 4 29.50 3.62 -14.27
CA ALA A 4 29.23 2.77 -13.13
C ALA A 4 27.80 3.06 -12.64
N PRO A 5 27.03 2.03 -12.24
CA PRO A 5 25.71 2.24 -11.68
C PRO A 5 25.81 3.15 -10.45
N ASP A 6 24.99 4.19 -10.41
CA ASP A 6 24.86 5.08 -9.27
C ASP A 6 24.04 4.40 -8.18
N PHE A 7 24.70 4.03 -7.08
CA PHE A 7 24.08 3.41 -5.91
C PHE A 7 23.56 4.44 -4.89
N ALA A 8 23.69 5.74 -5.13
CA ALA A 8 23.19 6.77 -4.23
C ALA A 8 21.66 6.67 -4.01
N ASN A 9 20.95 6.02 -4.95
CA ASN A 9 19.51 5.76 -4.89
C ASN A 9 19.16 4.32 -4.48
N VAL A 10 20.13 3.49 -4.08
CA VAL A 10 19.83 2.19 -3.47
C VAL A 10 19.50 2.40 -2.01
N GLY A 11 18.24 2.73 -1.75
CA GLY A 11 17.67 2.78 -0.41
C GLY A 11 17.21 1.40 0.06
N GLY A 12 17.45 1.08 1.33
CA GLY A 12 16.72 0.01 2.00
C GLY A 12 15.29 0.47 2.27
N TYR A 13 14.31 -0.40 2.00
CA TYR A 13 12.91 -0.14 2.30
C TYR A 13 12.43 -1.11 3.37
N GLU A 14 11.71 -0.59 4.36
CA GLU A 14 10.97 -1.46 5.27
C GLU A 14 9.81 -2.10 4.51
N THR A 15 9.71 -3.42 4.60
CA THR A 15 8.62 -4.21 4.02
C THR A 15 7.97 -5.02 5.13
N THR A 16 6.66 -4.85 5.29
CA THR A 16 5.87 -5.61 6.26
C THR A 16 4.93 -6.56 5.54
N PHE A 17 4.90 -7.81 5.99
CA PHE A 17 4.03 -8.86 5.47
C PHE A 17 2.95 -9.19 6.50
N PHE A 18 1.69 -9.15 6.08
CA PHE A 18 0.55 -9.45 6.94
C PHE A 18 -0.12 -10.74 6.50
N PHE A 19 -0.23 -11.67 7.45
CA PHE A 19 -0.88 -12.95 7.27
C PHE A 19 -2.21 -12.96 8.03
N SER A 20 -3.23 -13.56 7.46
CA SER A 20 -4.51 -13.75 8.14
C SER A 20 -4.35 -14.65 9.39
N PRO A 21 -5.26 -14.56 10.36
CA PRO A 21 -5.15 -15.32 11.61
C PRO A 21 -5.08 -16.84 11.40
N ALA A 22 -4.35 -17.53 12.29
CA ALA A 22 -4.31 -18.99 12.31
C ALA A 22 -5.65 -19.65 12.70
N THR A 23 -6.56 -18.88 13.29
CA THR A 23 -7.91 -19.31 13.66
C THR A 23 -8.89 -19.31 12.49
N PHE A 24 -8.51 -18.77 11.33
CA PHE A 24 -9.35 -18.83 10.14
C PHE A 24 -9.42 -20.25 9.58
N GLN A 25 -10.54 -20.58 8.92
CA GLN A 25 -10.69 -21.85 8.21
C GLN A 25 -9.95 -21.81 6.88
N GLU A 26 -9.62 -22.98 6.33
CA GLU A 26 -9.10 -23.07 4.96
C GLU A 26 -10.15 -22.54 3.96
N PRO A 27 -9.74 -21.87 2.86
CA PRO A 27 -8.37 -21.62 2.40
C PRO A 27 -7.75 -20.31 2.92
N LEU A 28 -8.37 -19.66 3.90
CA LEU A 28 -8.02 -18.31 4.35
C LEU A 28 -7.03 -18.29 5.52
N ARG A 29 -6.58 -19.44 6.02
CA ARG A 29 -5.71 -19.53 7.20
C ARG A 29 -4.28 -19.14 6.88
N GLN A 30 -3.66 -18.29 7.72
CA GLN A 30 -2.24 -17.87 7.60
C GLN A 30 -1.85 -17.48 6.17
N LYS A 31 -2.76 -16.84 5.46
CA LYS A 31 -2.61 -16.46 4.07
C LYS A 31 -2.06 -15.04 4.02
N LEU A 32 -0.96 -14.84 3.28
CA LEU A 32 -0.44 -13.50 3.00
C LEU A 32 -1.51 -12.71 2.25
N TYR A 33 -1.92 -11.57 2.81
CA TYR A 33 -2.99 -10.77 2.22
C TYR A 33 -2.67 -9.29 2.09
N LEU A 34 -1.67 -8.79 2.82
CA LEU A 34 -1.19 -7.43 2.66
C LEU A 34 0.34 -7.41 2.66
N ILE A 35 0.91 -6.71 1.68
CA ILE A 35 2.32 -6.32 1.67
C ILE A 35 2.34 -4.80 1.72
N SER A 36 3.03 -4.24 2.71
CA SER A 36 3.24 -2.79 2.84
C SER A 36 4.71 -2.48 2.65
N ILE A 37 5.02 -1.51 1.80
CA ILE A 37 6.38 -1.01 1.56
C ILE A 37 6.34 0.51 1.71
N THR A 38 7.30 1.06 2.45
CA THR A 38 7.38 2.52 2.70
C THR A 38 8.65 3.10 2.07
N PRO A 39 8.66 3.37 0.75
CA PRO A 39 9.79 4.01 0.09
C PRO A 39 9.84 5.52 0.32
N ARG A 40 10.95 6.14 -0.05
CA ARG A 40 11.04 7.61 -0.09
C ARG A 40 10.11 8.17 -1.16
N SER A 41 9.50 9.33 -0.90
CA SER A 41 8.54 9.94 -1.83
C SER A 41 9.15 10.34 -3.18
N GLU A 42 10.46 10.59 -3.22
CA GLU A 42 11.23 10.83 -4.45
C GLU A 42 11.22 9.64 -5.43
N HIS A 43 10.89 8.43 -4.95
CA HIS A 43 10.78 7.25 -5.80
C HIS A 43 9.37 6.99 -6.33
N TYR A 44 8.38 7.83 -5.99
CA TYR A 44 6.98 7.65 -6.42
C TYR A 44 6.85 7.44 -7.93
N GLU A 45 7.38 8.37 -8.73
CA GLU A 45 7.27 8.33 -10.19
C GLU A 45 7.95 7.08 -10.79
N THR A 46 9.12 6.71 -10.25
CA THR A 46 9.84 5.50 -10.67
C THR A 46 9.05 4.23 -10.38
N ILE A 47 8.41 4.16 -9.21
CA ILE A 47 7.57 3.02 -8.82
C ILE A 47 6.34 2.93 -9.73
N VAL A 48 5.64 4.06 -9.93
CA VAL A 48 4.48 4.12 -10.82
C VAL A 48 4.87 3.72 -12.24
N ALA A 49 5.96 4.26 -12.78
CA ALA A 49 6.44 3.91 -14.12
C ALA A 49 6.78 2.41 -14.25
N ALA A 50 7.39 1.81 -13.22
CA ALA A 50 7.67 0.38 -13.19
C ALA A 50 6.39 -0.46 -13.20
N LEU A 51 5.38 -0.07 -12.39
CA LEU A 51 4.08 -0.74 -12.37
C LEU A 51 3.33 -0.55 -13.69
N VAL A 52 3.39 0.63 -14.32
CA VAL A 52 2.83 0.86 -15.66
C VAL A 52 3.47 -0.05 -16.69
N THR A 53 4.80 -0.20 -16.65
CA THR A 53 5.53 -1.10 -17.56
C THR A 53 5.11 -2.56 -17.37
N ARG A 54 4.86 -2.97 -16.11
CA ARG A 54 4.55 -4.37 -15.78
C ARG A 54 3.08 -4.75 -15.96
N TYR A 55 2.16 -3.86 -15.59
CA TYR A 55 0.73 -4.10 -15.44
C TYR A 55 -0.16 -3.22 -16.33
N GLY A 56 0.43 -2.28 -17.07
CA GLY A 56 -0.32 -1.30 -17.86
C GLY A 56 -0.80 -0.11 -17.02
N LYS A 57 -1.65 0.73 -17.61
CA LYS A 57 -2.16 1.95 -16.94
C LYS A 57 -2.91 1.59 -15.64
N PRO A 58 -2.85 2.43 -14.61
CA PRO A 58 -3.64 2.23 -13.40
C PRO A 58 -5.14 2.20 -13.74
N SER A 59 -5.88 1.35 -13.04
CA SER A 59 -7.34 1.29 -13.08
C SER A 59 -8.01 2.55 -12.51
N GLY A 60 -7.30 3.31 -11.68
CA GLY A 60 -7.77 4.59 -11.16
C GLY A 60 -6.62 5.45 -10.65
N VAL A 61 -6.80 6.77 -10.73
CA VAL A 61 -5.90 7.77 -10.16
C VAL A 61 -6.74 8.78 -9.39
N ALA A 62 -6.41 9.01 -8.13
CA ALA A 62 -7.00 10.04 -7.30
C ALA A 62 -5.94 11.08 -6.94
N ALA A 63 -6.20 12.34 -7.27
CA ALA A 63 -5.35 13.47 -6.92
C ALA A 63 -5.98 14.25 -5.77
N SER A 64 -5.16 14.71 -4.83
CA SER A 64 -5.59 15.56 -3.72
C SER A 64 -4.49 16.52 -3.30
N LYS A 65 -4.82 17.48 -2.43
CA LYS A 65 -3.84 18.34 -1.79
C LYS A 65 -3.75 17.99 -0.31
N ILE A 66 -2.54 17.72 0.17
CA ILE A 66 -2.27 17.61 1.61
C ILE A 66 -1.72 18.94 2.12
N LYS A 67 -2.17 19.34 3.31
CA LYS A 67 -1.72 20.57 3.96
C LYS A 67 -1.04 20.22 5.28
N THR A 68 0.20 20.66 5.44
CA THR A 68 0.92 20.48 6.70
C THR A 68 0.34 21.40 7.78
N ARG A 69 0.63 21.09 9.04
CA ARG A 69 0.24 21.95 10.19
C ARG A 69 0.72 23.39 10.05
N MET A 70 1.84 23.61 9.37
CA MET A 70 2.42 24.94 9.11
C MET A 70 1.84 25.63 7.87
N GLY A 71 0.88 25.00 7.18
CA GLY A 71 0.15 25.60 6.06
C GLY A 71 0.74 25.35 4.67
N ALA A 72 1.89 24.67 4.55
CA ALA A 72 2.43 24.27 3.25
C ALA A 72 1.55 23.18 2.60
N GLU A 73 1.33 23.30 1.30
CA GLU A 73 0.48 22.40 0.51
C GLU A 73 1.33 21.56 -0.46
N PHE A 74 0.98 20.28 -0.59
CA PHE A 74 1.64 19.34 -1.50
C PHE A 74 0.60 18.59 -2.31
N ASP A 75 0.87 18.34 -3.59
CA ASP A 75 0.01 17.53 -4.44
C ASP A 75 0.27 16.04 -4.16
N ASP A 76 -0.71 15.39 -3.57
CA ASP A 76 -0.73 13.94 -3.30
C ASP A 76 -1.47 13.23 -4.42
N GLU A 77 -1.04 12.01 -4.70
CA GLU A 77 -1.62 11.19 -5.74
C GLU A 77 -1.66 9.73 -5.28
N ILE A 78 -2.77 9.07 -5.61
CA ILE A 78 -2.99 7.65 -5.35
C ILE A 78 -3.26 6.99 -6.69
N SER A 79 -2.34 6.12 -7.12
CA SER A 79 -2.48 5.27 -8.29
C SER A 79 -2.88 3.85 -7.87
N THR A 80 -3.93 3.31 -8.50
CA THR A 80 -4.49 2.00 -8.16
C THR A 80 -4.52 1.07 -9.37
N TRP A 81 -3.98 -0.14 -9.23
CA TRP A 81 -4.14 -1.25 -10.16
C TRP A 81 -4.98 -2.33 -9.51
N LYS A 82 -6.14 -2.63 -10.10
CA LYS A 82 -7.03 -3.67 -9.64
C LYS A 82 -7.07 -4.83 -10.63
N THR A 83 -7.01 -6.05 -10.10
CA THR A 83 -7.28 -7.30 -10.81
C THR A 83 -8.54 -7.95 -10.22
N ASP A 84 -8.90 -9.14 -10.70
CA ASP A 84 -10.07 -9.88 -10.17
C ASP A 84 -9.92 -10.29 -8.70
N SER A 85 -8.68 -10.39 -8.19
CA SER A 85 -8.43 -10.89 -6.83
C SER A 85 -7.46 -10.07 -6.01
N SER A 86 -6.89 -9.00 -6.56
CA SER A 86 -5.89 -8.20 -5.85
C SER A 86 -5.86 -6.74 -6.29
N THR A 87 -5.41 -5.91 -5.36
CA THR A 87 -5.29 -4.47 -5.55
C THR A 87 -3.87 -4.03 -5.19
N ILE A 88 -3.20 -3.32 -6.10
CA ILE A 88 -1.98 -2.57 -5.82
C ILE A 88 -2.33 -1.10 -5.72
N THR A 89 -1.93 -0.45 -4.63
CA THR A 89 -2.08 1.00 -4.45
C THR A 89 -0.71 1.61 -4.19
N VAL A 90 -0.39 2.68 -4.92
CA VAL A 90 0.77 3.52 -4.65
C VAL A 90 0.26 4.89 -4.30
N ARG A 91 0.61 5.38 -3.11
CA ARG A 91 0.32 6.74 -2.67
C ARG A 91 1.62 7.51 -2.49
N LYS A 92 1.65 8.73 -3.05
CA LYS A 92 2.82 9.60 -3.05
C LYS A 92 3.25 10.06 -1.67
N PHE A 93 2.28 10.34 -0.80
CA PHE A 93 2.56 10.70 0.59
C PHE A 93 1.81 9.80 1.59
N ASN A 94 2.56 9.16 2.48
CA ASN A 94 2.02 8.45 3.63
C ASN A 94 1.79 9.45 4.80
N ASP A 95 1.93 9.00 6.05
CA ASP A 95 1.87 9.88 7.23
C ASP A 95 3.01 10.91 7.29
N ASP A 96 4.11 10.67 6.56
CA ASP A 96 5.22 11.60 6.36
C ASP A 96 5.34 11.96 4.86
N ILE A 97 5.44 13.25 4.54
CA ILE A 97 5.62 13.75 3.15
C ILE A 97 6.91 13.26 2.48
N ARG A 98 7.85 12.74 3.26
CA ARG A 98 9.10 12.15 2.76
C ARG A 98 8.95 10.69 2.37
N GLN A 99 7.79 10.09 2.65
CA GLN A 99 7.51 8.68 2.46
C GLN A 99 6.32 8.48 1.53
N SER A 100 6.51 7.64 0.52
CA SER A 100 5.41 7.02 -0.22
C SER A 100 4.95 5.76 0.52
N ILE A 101 3.81 5.21 0.12
CA ILE A 101 3.41 3.86 0.52
C ILE A 101 2.97 3.07 -0.71
N VAL A 102 3.44 1.83 -0.78
CA VAL A 102 3.01 0.82 -1.76
C VAL A 102 2.32 -0.29 -1.00
N LEU A 103 1.06 -0.53 -1.32
CA LEU A 103 0.26 -1.60 -0.76
C LEU A 103 -0.10 -2.60 -1.85
N TYR A 104 0.11 -3.88 -1.57
CA TYR A 104 -0.55 -4.97 -2.27
C TYR A 104 -1.58 -5.60 -1.34
N LEU A 105 -2.80 -5.80 -1.83
CA LEU A 105 -3.89 -6.46 -1.13
C LEU A 105 -4.37 -7.68 -1.93
N LEU A 106 -4.58 -8.81 -1.26
CA LEU A 106 -5.31 -9.96 -1.79
C LEU A 106 -6.77 -9.85 -1.32
N ASP A 107 -7.62 -9.31 -2.19
CA ASP A 107 -8.95 -8.79 -1.86
C ASP A 107 -9.81 -9.78 -1.04
N PRO A 108 -9.98 -11.07 -1.44
CA PRO A 108 -10.85 -11.99 -0.71
C PRO A 108 -10.41 -12.26 0.74
N VAL A 109 -9.09 -12.23 0.99
CA VAL A 109 -8.55 -12.47 2.33
C VAL A 109 -8.61 -11.18 3.15
N ALA A 110 -8.32 -10.04 2.52
CA ALA A 110 -8.46 -8.73 3.16
C ALA A 110 -9.90 -8.47 3.61
N ASP A 111 -10.89 -8.79 2.76
CA ASP A 111 -12.31 -8.66 3.07
C ASP A 111 -12.71 -9.54 4.28
N ALA A 112 -12.22 -10.78 4.32
CA ALA A 112 -12.47 -11.68 5.44
C ALA A 112 -11.84 -11.17 6.76
N VAL A 113 -10.61 -10.64 6.69
CA VAL A 113 -9.93 -10.03 7.86
C VAL A 113 -10.69 -8.79 8.34
N ASN A 114 -11.12 -7.93 7.42
CA ASN A 114 -11.89 -6.72 7.73
C ASN A 114 -13.23 -7.07 8.38
N ALA A 115 -13.95 -8.04 7.83
CA ALA A 115 -15.22 -8.51 8.38
C ALA A 115 -15.07 -9.08 9.80
N ALA A 116 -14.05 -9.91 10.04
CA ALA A 116 -13.77 -10.47 11.36
C ALA A 116 -13.39 -9.38 12.38
N THR A 117 -12.60 -8.39 11.96
CA THR A 117 -12.19 -7.26 12.81
C THR A 117 -13.39 -6.39 13.20
N ALA A 118 -14.27 -6.10 12.24
CA ALA A 118 -15.50 -5.35 12.50
C ALA A 118 -16.46 -6.10 13.43
N ALA A 119 -16.59 -7.43 13.26
CA ALA A 119 -17.40 -8.26 14.16
C ALA A 119 -16.87 -8.19 15.61
N LEU A 120 -15.55 -8.33 15.80
CA LEU A 120 -14.92 -8.24 17.12
C LEU A 120 -15.10 -6.87 17.77
N ALA A 121 -14.97 -5.78 17.00
CA ALA A 121 -15.19 -4.43 17.49
C ALA A 121 -16.63 -4.24 17.99
N ASN A 122 -17.62 -4.76 17.24
CA ASN A 122 -19.03 -4.70 17.63
C ASN A 122 -19.34 -5.55 18.87
N GLU A 123 -18.73 -6.73 18.99
CA GLU A 123 -18.87 -7.56 20.20
C GLU A 123 -18.31 -6.87 21.44
N ASN A 124 -17.14 -6.25 21.32
CA ASN A 124 -16.53 -5.50 22.42
C ASN A 124 -17.38 -4.29 22.82
N ALA A 125 -17.96 -3.58 21.85
CA ALA A 125 -18.85 -2.44 22.12
C ALA A 125 -20.13 -2.85 22.87
N LYS A 126 -20.66 -4.06 22.63
CA LYS A 126 -21.84 -4.58 23.35
C LYS A 126 -21.57 -5.01 24.79
N ARG A 127 -20.30 -5.14 25.17
CA ARG A 127 -19.87 -5.59 26.51
C ARG A 127 -19.54 -4.43 27.45
N LEU A 128 -19.55 -3.20 26.93
CA LEU A 128 -19.41 -1.93 27.67
C LEU A 128 -20.79 -1.38 28.03
#